data_AF-A0A031J4D6-F1
#
_entry.id   AF-A0A031J4D6-F1
#
_cell.length_a   1.000
_cell.length_b   1.000
_cell.length_c   1.000
_cell.angle_alpha   90.00
_cell.angle_beta   90.00
_cell.angle_gamma   90.00
#
_symmetry.space_group_name_H-M   'P 1'
#
loop_
_entity.id
_entity.type
_entity.pdbx_description
1 polymer ?
#
loop_
_entity_poly.entity_id
_entity_poly.type
_entity_poly.pdbx_seq_one_letter_code
_entity_poly.pdbx_strand_id
1 'polypeptide(L)'
;MNLLDPLTGTEALTQSGRPIEPGFLTAFWGWGFSALDNPLLRGYLAEFLVYRALFNMPSPDFKVPTSHFSTKMEGDVHDLVFFMNDEKFTIQVKSKDSYSKSQVFDTSFAEGFDCVSNSPLPAEHWSDFYIFAYLALDNKKCQENERLHDKWNPNPSRALPMEKARFKLNKQALVKSVLELDNWSFYILDREQLRGQKSINLNKLRSKVNKGEAVWVQHDGIADALVGFALERHAKRCDEML
;
A
#
# COMPACT_ATOMS: atom_id res chain seq x y z
N MET A 1 25.29 -15.53 -4.84
CA MET A 1 24.15 -14.93 -4.14
C MET A 1 23.29 -14.34 -5.24
N ASN A 2 22.12 -14.91 -5.51
CA ASN A 2 21.23 -14.38 -6.54
C ASN A 2 20.80 -12.99 -6.10
N LEU A 3 21.19 -11.96 -6.84
CA LEU A 3 20.82 -10.56 -6.63
C LEU A 3 19.31 -10.29 -6.86
N LEU A 4 18.51 -11.34 -6.99
CA LEU A 4 17.09 -11.32 -7.38
C LEU A 4 16.17 -11.82 -6.26
N ASP A 5 16.71 -12.41 -5.19
CA ASP A 5 15.91 -12.83 -4.05
C ASP A 5 15.69 -11.62 -3.13
N PRO A 6 14.45 -11.35 -2.67
CA PRO A 6 14.18 -10.25 -1.75
C PRO A 6 15.03 -10.34 -0.47
N LEU A 7 15.44 -9.18 0.06
CA LEU A 7 16.09 -9.12 1.37
C LEU A 7 15.14 -9.65 2.45
N THR A 8 15.67 -10.51 3.29
CA THR A 8 14.96 -11.17 4.40
C THR A 8 14.96 -10.33 5.68
N GLY A 9 15.80 -9.28 5.75
CA GLY A 9 16.06 -8.49 6.94
C GLY A 9 17.12 -9.12 7.86
N THR A 10 17.46 -10.39 7.66
CA THR A 10 18.44 -11.12 8.50
C THR A 10 19.87 -10.92 8.04
N GLU A 11 20.08 -10.14 6.97
CA GLU A 11 21.39 -9.86 6.40
C GLU A 11 22.31 -9.22 7.44
N ALA A 12 23.52 -9.76 7.54
CA ALA A 12 24.54 -9.23 8.42
C ALA A 12 25.25 -8.03 7.79
N LEU A 13 25.67 -7.08 8.62
CA LEU A 13 26.67 -6.10 8.22
C LEU A 13 28.01 -6.81 8.10
N THR A 14 28.67 -6.70 6.94
CA THR A 14 29.96 -7.36 6.69
C THR A 14 31.10 -6.38 6.46
N GLN A 15 32.30 -6.72 6.92
CA GLN A 15 33.56 -6.05 6.55
C GLN A 15 34.56 -7.10 6.07
N SER A 16 35.14 -6.85 4.90
CA SER A 16 36.07 -7.79 4.24
C SER A 16 35.49 -9.20 4.09
N GLY A 17 34.18 -9.30 3.81
CA GLY A 17 33.46 -10.56 3.64
C GLY A 17 33.11 -11.30 4.94
N ARG A 18 33.43 -10.72 6.11
CA ARG A 18 33.09 -11.31 7.42
C ARG A 18 31.92 -10.58 8.06
N PRO A 19 30.91 -11.28 8.59
CA PRO A 19 29.84 -10.65 9.34
C PRO A 19 30.41 -10.02 10.63
N ILE A 20 30.14 -8.74 10.83
CA ILE A 20 30.47 -7.99 12.06
C ILE A 20 29.24 -7.91 12.95
N GLU A 21 28.05 -7.75 12.35
CA GLU A 21 26.80 -7.59 13.08
C GLU A 21 25.67 -8.37 12.38
N PRO A 22 25.19 -9.48 12.96
CA PRO A 22 24.04 -10.20 12.43
C PRO A 22 22.74 -9.43 12.66
N GLY A 23 21.80 -9.51 11.72
CA GLY A 23 20.50 -8.84 11.86
C GLY A 23 20.56 -7.30 11.84
N PHE A 24 21.69 -6.73 11.38
CA PHE A 24 21.86 -5.29 11.25
C PHE A 24 20.73 -4.66 10.43
N LEU A 25 20.34 -5.31 9.32
CA LEU A 25 19.27 -4.78 8.48
C LEU A 25 17.92 -4.77 9.20
N THR A 26 17.60 -5.80 10.00
CA THR A 26 16.41 -5.82 10.88
C THR A 26 16.47 -4.67 11.89
N ALA A 27 17.62 -4.40 12.50
CA ALA A 27 17.77 -3.29 13.46
C ALA A 27 17.62 -1.92 12.77
N PHE A 28 18.23 -1.75 11.59
CA PHE A 28 18.12 -0.55 10.76
C PHE A 28 16.68 -0.30 10.30
N TRP A 29 16.00 -1.34 9.83
CA TRP A 29 14.57 -1.31 9.51
C TRP A 29 13.74 -0.99 10.75
N GLY A 30 13.99 -1.64 11.89
CA GLY A 30 13.32 -1.34 13.16
C GLY A 30 13.49 0.12 13.60
N TRP A 31 14.62 0.75 13.25
CA TRP A 31 14.82 2.18 13.47
C TRP A 31 13.90 3.04 12.59
N GLY A 32 13.78 2.74 11.29
CA GLY A 32 12.86 3.45 10.37
C GLY A 32 11.37 3.14 10.58
N PHE A 33 11.00 1.88 10.75
CA PHE A 33 9.63 1.40 10.97
C PHE A 33 9.13 1.59 12.40
N SER A 34 9.99 2.03 13.34
CA SER A 34 9.52 2.59 14.62
C SER A 34 8.59 3.81 14.42
N ALA A 35 8.61 4.39 13.22
CA ALA A 35 7.73 5.45 12.76
C ALA A 35 6.59 4.94 11.85
N LEU A 36 5.99 3.76 12.09
CA LEU A 36 4.72 3.35 11.42
C LEU A 36 3.57 4.36 11.62
N ASP A 37 3.78 5.42 12.39
CA ASP A 37 2.91 6.59 12.37
C ASP A 37 3.10 7.53 11.17
N ASN A 38 4.15 7.33 10.36
CA ASN A 38 4.42 8.04 9.12
C ASN A 38 3.49 7.53 7.99
N PRO A 39 2.71 8.40 7.34
CA PRO A 39 1.84 8.05 6.23
C PRO A 39 2.53 7.32 5.07
N LEU A 40 3.78 7.67 4.75
CA LEU A 40 4.53 7.03 3.65
C LEU A 40 4.76 5.54 3.94
N LEU A 41 5.24 5.22 5.15
CA LEU A 41 5.47 3.83 5.56
C LEU A 41 4.18 3.01 5.62
N ARG A 42 3.04 3.65 5.93
CA ARG A 42 1.72 3.01 5.86
C ARG A 42 1.29 2.73 4.42
N GLY A 43 1.74 3.54 3.44
CA GLY A 43 1.60 3.26 2.01
C GLY A 43 2.28 1.95 1.64
N TYR A 44 3.57 1.82 1.94
CA TYR A 44 4.31 0.58 1.68
C TYR A 44 3.74 -0.63 2.43
N LEU A 45 3.27 -0.44 3.67
CA LEU A 45 2.61 -1.50 4.42
C LEU A 45 1.31 -1.93 3.73
N ALA A 46 0.48 -0.99 3.26
CA ALA A 46 -0.75 -1.32 2.54
C ALA A 46 -0.47 -2.12 1.25
N GLU A 47 0.55 -1.72 0.48
CA GLU A 47 1.02 -2.49 -0.69
C GLU A 47 1.46 -3.90 -0.29
N PHE A 48 2.25 -4.01 0.78
CA PHE A 48 2.71 -5.31 1.27
C PHE A 48 1.57 -6.21 1.74
N LEU A 49 0.54 -5.65 2.40
CA LEU A 49 -0.66 -6.38 2.80
C LEU A 49 -1.40 -6.95 1.58
N VAL A 50 -1.59 -6.15 0.53
CA VAL A 50 -2.18 -6.64 -0.73
C VAL A 50 -1.31 -7.76 -1.33
N TYR A 51 0.00 -7.56 -1.42
CA TYR A 51 0.93 -8.59 -1.91
C TYR A 51 0.79 -9.90 -1.12
N ARG A 52 0.73 -9.83 0.20
CA ARG A 52 0.59 -11.01 1.07
C ARG A 52 -0.74 -11.73 0.88
N ALA A 53 -1.82 -11.01 0.66
CA ALA A 53 -3.11 -11.61 0.32
C ALA A 53 -3.03 -12.40 -0.99
N LEU A 54 -2.39 -11.84 -2.02
CA LEU A 54 -2.22 -12.49 -3.32
C LEU A 54 -1.27 -13.70 -3.27
N PHE A 55 -0.19 -13.62 -2.49
CA PHE A 55 0.82 -14.67 -2.42
C PHE A 55 0.29 -15.99 -1.86
N ASN A 56 -0.82 -15.96 -1.12
CA ASN A 56 -1.43 -17.17 -0.55
C ASN A 56 -2.34 -17.91 -1.54
N MET A 57 -2.55 -17.38 -2.75
CA MET A 57 -3.41 -18.00 -3.74
C MET A 57 -2.80 -19.26 -4.36
N PRO A 58 -3.62 -20.27 -4.69
CA PRO A 58 -3.13 -21.52 -5.25
C PRO A 58 -2.58 -21.35 -6.67
N SER A 59 -1.44 -22.00 -6.91
CA SER A 59 -0.83 -22.21 -8.23
C SER A 59 -1.42 -23.49 -8.88
N PRO A 60 -1.43 -23.66 -10.22
CA PRO A 60 -0.71 -22.90 -11.25
C PRO A 60 -1.44 -21.69 -11.81
N ASP A 61 -2.76 -21.59 -11.65
CA ASP A 61 -3.56 -20.63 -12.41
C ASP A 61 -3.39 -19.19 -11.94
N PHE A 62 -2.96 -19.00 -10.69
CA PHE A 62 -2.61 -17.70 -10.11
C PHE A 62 -1.10 -17.63 -9.82
N LYS A 63 -0.44 -16.58 -10.31
CA LYS A 63 1.00 -16.36 -10.09
C LYS A 63 1.29 -14.90 -9.74
N VAL A 64 2.12 -14.72 -8.72
CA VAL A 64 2.67 -13.41 -8.34
C VAL A 64 4.16 -13.42 -8.68
N PRO A 65 4.64 -12.62 -9.65
CA PRO A 65 6.04 -12.66 -10.08
C PRO A 65 6.94 -12.01 -9.02
N THR A 66 7.50 -12.80 -8.13
CA THR A 66 8.39 -12.32 -7.06
C THR A 66 9.63 -11.60 -7.58
N SER A 67 10.10 -11.96 -8.78
CA SER A 67 11.20 -11.28 -9.47
C SER A 67 10.87 -9.83 -9.86
N HIS A 68 9.61 -9.50 -10.13
CA HIS A 68 9.19 -8.13 -10.46
C HIS A 68 9.37 -7.18 -9.26
N PHE A 69 9.19 -7.69 -8.04
CA PHE A 69 9.38 -6.92 -6.81
C PHE A 69 10.85 -6.76 -6.41
N SER A 70 11.75 -7.60 -6.95
CA SER A 70 13.19 -7.50 -6.68
C SER A 70 13.84 -6.28 -7.33
N THR A 71 13.21 -5.72 -8.37
CA THR A 71 13.71 -4.56 -9.13
C THR A 71 12.76 -3.37 -9.08
N LYS A 72 11.66 -3.45 -8.31
CA LYS A 72 10.66 -2.38 -8.23
C LYS A 72 11.30 -1.10 -7.69
N MET A 73 11.11 0.01 -8.39
CA MET A 73 11.58 1.33 -7.98
C MET A 73 10.40 2.23 -7.59
N GLU A 74 10.65 3.16 -6.66
CA GLU A 74 9.70 4.23 -6.39
C GLU A 74 9.52 5.08 -7.67
N GLY A 75 8.29 5.13 -8.19
CA GLY A 75 7.97 5.77 -9.47
C GLY A 75 7.56 4.81 -10.59
N ASP A 76 7.60 3.50 -10.36
CA ASP A 76 6.99 2.53 -11.27
C ASP A 76 5.48 2.79 -11.44
N VAL A 77 4.97 2.55 -12.66
CA VAL A 77 3.60 2.91 -13.06
C VAL A 77 2.53 2.13 -12.25
N HIS A 78 2.86 0.93 -11.79
CA HIS A 78 1.97 0.07 -11.02
C HIS A 78 2.67 -0.39 -9.75
N ASP A 79 1.90 -0.61 -8.69
CA ASP A 79 2.47 -1.06 -7.43
C ASP A 79 2.69 -2.57 -7.40
N LEU A 80 1.72 -3.32 -7.92
CA LEU A 80 1.74 -4.78 -7.95
C LEU A 80 1.24 -5.31 -9.28
N VAL A 81 1.63 -6.54 -9.59
CA VAL A 81 1.13 -7.29 -10.74
C VAL A 81 0.85 -8.73 -10.32
N PHE A 82 -0.13 -9.36 -10.96
CA PHE A 82 -0.36 -10.79 -10.87
C PHE A 82 -0.73 -11.35 -12.23
N PHE A 83 -0.63 -12.67 -12.37
CA PHE A 83 -1.08 -13.38 -13.55
C PHE A 83 -2.20 -14.32 -13.16
N MET A 84 -3.23 -14.38 -13.99
CA MET A 84 -4.30 -15.35 -13.90
C MET A 84 -4.52 -15.96 -15.29
N ASN A 85 -4.40 -17.29 -15.42
CA ASN A 85 -4.51 -17.98 -16.72
C ASN A 85 -3.57 -17.39 -17.80
N ASP A 86 -2.34 -17.09 -17.41
CA ASP A 86 -1.29 -16.42 -18.23
C ASP A 86 -1.63 -15.00 -18.72
N GLU A 87 -2.76 -14.43 -18.30
CA GLU A 87 -3.08 -13.02 -18.49
C GLU A 87 -2.49 -12.18 -17.35
N LYS A 88 -1.82 -11.08 -17.70
CA LYS A 88 -1.23 -10.14 -16.74
C LYS A 88 -2.27 -9.10 -16.31
N PHE A 89 -2.36 -8.89 -15.00
CA PHE A 89 -3.13 -7.81 -14.39
C PHE A 89 -2.23 -6.91 -13.54
N THR A 90 -2.58 -5.63 -13.48
CA THR A 90 -1.84 -4.57 -12.79
C THR A 90 -2.70 -3.93 -11.69
N ILE A 91 -2.06 -3.58 -10.57
CA ILE A 91 -2.71 -3.03 -9.39
C ILE A 91 -2.01 -1.75 -8.96
N GLN A 92 -2.79 -0.70 -8.68
CA GLN A 92 -2.37 0.44 -7.91
C GLN A 92 -3.02 0.40 -6.52
N VAL A 93 -2.21 0.55 -5.47
CA VAL A 93 -2.64 0.66 -4.09
C VAL A 93 -2.47 2.11 -3.63
N LYS A 94 -3.47 2.63 -2.91
CA LYS A 94 -3.44 3.96 -2.30
C LYS A 94 -3.95 3.86 -0.88
N SER A 95 -3.20 4.40 0.07
CA SER A 95 -3.59 4.35 1.49
C SER A 95 -3.96 5.72 2.06
N LYS A 96 -4.90 5.71 3.00
CA LYS A 96 -5.23 6.84 3.88
C LYS A 96 -5.61 6.32 5.25
N ASP A 97 -5.41 7.16 6.26
CA ASP A 97 -5.83 6.87 7.62
C ASP A 97 -6.93 7.82 8.11
N SER A 98 -7.62 7.43 9.18
CA SER A 98 -8.70 8.20 9.80
C SER A 98 -8.27 9.51 10.44
N TYR A 99 -6.97 9.73 10.66
CA TYR A 99 -6.42 10.95 11.24
C TYR A 99 -5.97 11.96 10.18
N SER A 100 -5.78 11.50 8.95
CA SER A 100 -5.43 12.35 7.80
C SER A 100 -6.44 13.47 7.64
N LYS A 101 -5.93 14.72 7.53
CA LYS A 101 -6.75 15.94 7.34
C LYS A 101 -7.65 15.87 6.10
N SER A 102 -7.21 15.14 5.08
CA SER A 102 -7.97 14.88 3.87
C SER A 102 -8.27 13.39 3.75
N GLN A 103 -9.55 13.07 3.57
CA GLN A 103 -10.07 11.73 3.32
C GLN A 103 -10.19 11.44 1.81
N VAL A 104 -9.33 12.10 1.03
CA VAL A 104 -9.26 12.03 -0.43
C VAL A 104 -8.03 11.23 -0.82
N PHE A 105 -8.23 10.19 -1.61
CA PHE A 105 -7.18 9.41 -2.26
C PHE A 105 -6.90 10.00 -3.64
N ASP A 106 -5.63 10.19 -3.95
CA ASP A 106 -5.18 10.38 -5.34
C ASP A 106 -5.30 9.04 -6.08
N THR A 107 -5.65 9.08 -7.35
CA THR A 107 -5.90 7.90 -8.18
C THR A 107 -4.77 7.58 -9.16
N SER A 108 -3.57 8.16 -8.99
CA SER A 108 -2.48 8.10 -9.96
C SER A 108 -2.91 8.47 -11.38
N PHE A 109 -3.77 9.49 -11.52
CA PHE A 109 -4.20 9.95 -12.83
C PHE A 109 -3.06 10.77 -13.45
N ALA A 110 -2.34 10.17 -14.38
CA ALA A 110 -1.08 10.71 -14.88
C ALA A 110 -1.04 10.75 -16.41
N GLU A 111 -0.39 11.79 -16.94
CA GLU A 111 -0.03 11.89 -18.35
C GLU A 111 1.15 10.98 -18.64
N GLY A 112 1.03 10.16 -19.69
CA GLY A 112 2.15 9.38 -20.21
C GLY A 112 2.98 10.19 -21.20
N PHE A 113 4.07 9.61 -21.68
CA PHE A 113 4.87 10.19 -22.76
C PHE A 113 5.17 9.13 -23.81
N ASP A 114 4.83 9.41 -25.06
CA ASP A 114 5.21 8.58 -26.18
C ASP A 114 6.57 9.05 -26.70
N CYS A 115 7.60 8.23 -26.49
CA CYS A 115 8.95 8.53 -26.92
C CYS A 115 9.14 8.43 -28.45
N VAL A 116 8.26 7.71 -29.15
CA VAL A 116 8.33 7.55 -30.61
C VAL A 116 7.78 8.80 -31.29
N SER A 117 6.63 9.30 -30.85
CA SER A 117 6.06 10.54 -31.37
C SER A 117 6.57 11.80 -30.67
N ASN A 118 7.36 11.65 -29.60
CA ASN A 118 7.86 12.73 -28.75
C ASN A 118 6.73 13.65 -28.25
N SER A 119 5.62 13.04 -27.82
CA SER A 119 4.40 13.77 -27.44
C SER A 119 3.77 13.21 -26.15
N PRO A 120 3.10 14.06 -25.36
CA PRO A 120 2.38 13.60 -24.18
C PRO A 120 1.18 12.73 -24.59
N LEU A 121 1.01 11.61 -23.89
CA LEU A 121 -0.19 10.79 -23.99
C LEU A 121 -1.31 11.40 -23.13
N PRO A 122 -2.59 11.15 -23.47
CA PRO A 122 -3.70 11.56 -22.63
C PRO A 122 -3.53 11.05 -21.19
N ALA A 123 -3.90 11.89 -20.22
CA ALA A 123 -3.91 11.48 -18.83
C ALA A 123 -4.94 10.36 -18.62
N GLU A 124 -4.50 9.25 -18.03
CA GLU A 124 -5.35 8.09 -17.79
C GLU A 124 -4.97 7.36 -16.49
N HIS A 125 -5.79 6.38 -16.13
CA HIS A 125 -5.52 5.38 -15.12
C HIS A 125 -4.79 4.20 -15.77
N TRP A 126 -3.55 3.97 -15.35
CA TRP A 126 -2.69 3.00 -16.00
C TRP A 126 -2.87 1.57 -15.47
N SER A 127 -3.39 1.39 -14.24
CA SER A 127 -3.59 0.06 -13.66
C SER A 127 -4.97 -0.51 -13.98
N ASP A 128 -5.09 -1.84 -14.07
CA ASP A 128 -6.36 -2.54 -14.27
C ASP A 128 -7.26 -2.42 -13.04
N PHE A 129 -6.65 -2.55 -11.85
CA PHE A 129 -7.34 -2.50 -10.57
C PHE A 129 -6.75 -1.45 -9.65
N TYR A 130 -7.64 -0.83 -8.88
CA TYR A 130 -7.29 0.15 -7.86
C TYR A 130 -7.78 -0.31 -6.50
N ILE A 131 -6.87 -0.32 -5.53
CA ILE A 131 -7.16 -0.70 -4.14
C ILE A 131 -6.93 0.52 -3.25
N PHE A 132 -8.00 1.00 -2.65
CA PHE A 132 -7.95 2.07 -1.67
C PHE A 132 -7.97 1.45 -0.27
N ALA A 133 -6.81 1.47 0.39
CA ALA A 133 -6.62 0.95 1.74
C ALA A 133 -6.90 2.05 2.77
N TYR A 134 -7.94 1.86 3.57
CA TYR A 134 -8.31 2.75 4.65
C TYR A 134 -7.90 2.17 6.00
N LEU A 135 -7.14 2.93 6.78
CA LEU A 135 -6.69 2.54 8.12
C LEU A 135 -7.45 3.34 9.19
N ALA A 136 -8.20 2.64 10.05
CA ALA A 136 -8.78 3.22 11.25
C ALA A 136 -7.74 3.33 12.37
N LEU A 137 -7.52 4.55 12.87
CA LEU A 137 -6.60 4.85 13.96
C LEU A 137 -7.35 5.43 15.17
N ASP A 138 -6.71 5.33 16.33
CA ASP A 138 -7.13 6.08 17.51
C ASP A 138 -6.76 7.56 17.34
N ASN A 139 -7.70 8.34 16.78
CA ASN A 139 -7.53 9.76 16.52
C ASN A 139 -7.21 10.57 17.79
N LYS A 140 -7.63 10.13 18.99
CA LYS A 140 -7.28 10.83 20.24
C LYS A 140 -5.80 10.67 20.56
N LYS A 141 -5.26 9.46 20.39
CA LYS A 141 -3.81 9.21 20.58
C LYS A 141 -2.97 9.91 19.52
N CYS A 142 -3.44 9.95 18.26
CA CYS A 142 -2.80 10.72 17.21
C CYS A 142 -2.71 12.20 17.58
N GLN A 143 -3.83 12.80 17.98
CA GLN A 143 -3.90 14.21 18.39
C GLN A 143 -3.02 14.54 19.59
N GLU A 144 -2.99 13.66 20.60
CA GLU A 144 -2.13 13.87 21.76
C GLU A 144 -0.65 13.81 21.38
N ASN A 145 -0.26 12.89 20.50
CA ASN A 145 1.12 12.80 20.03
C ASN A 145 1.53 14.00 19.18
N GLU A 146 0.67 14.46 18.25
CA GLU A 146 0.92 15.67 17.47
C GLU A 146 1.09 16.88 18.40
N ARG A 147 0.20 17.05 19.38
CA ARG A 147 0.29 18.13 20.37
C ARG A 147 1.60 18.09 21.19
N LEU A 148 2.02 16.90 21.61
CA LEU A 148 3.29 16.74 22.34
C LEU A 148 4.49 17.01 21.44
N HIS A 149 4.45 16.53 20.19
CA HIS A 149 5.48 16.81 19.20
C HIS A 149 5.62 18.30 18.94
N ASP A 150 4.53 19.00 18.64
CA ASP A 150 4.51 20.44 18.39
C ASP A 150 4.99 21.25 19.59
N LYS A 151 4.64 20.82 20.81
CA LYS A 151 5.11 21.45 22.05
C LYS A 151 6.64 21.34 22.19
N TRP A 152 7.22 20.21 21.80
CA TRP A 152 8.65 19.94 21.99
C TRP A 152 9.51 20.34 20.79
N ASN A 153 8.96 20.41 19.58
CA ASN A 153 9.71 20.69 18.36
C ASN A 153 10.56 21.98 18.43
N PRO A 154 10.07 23.10 19.02
CA PRO A 154 10.90 24.29 19.20
C PRO A 154 12.04 24.13 20.20
N ASN A 155 11.90 23.24 21.19
CA ASN A 155 12.93 22.96 22.19
C ASN A 155 12.68 21.60 22.89
N PRO A 156 13.32 20.51 22.43
CA PRO A 156 13.11 19.16 22.96
C PRO A 156 13.48 18.98 24.43
N SER A 157 14.36 19.84 24.97
CA SER A 157 14.79 19.81 26.38
C SER A 157 13.65 20.17 27.35
N ARG A 158 12.53 20.73 26.85
CA ARG A 158 11.32 21.03 27.64
C ARG A 158 10.42 19.82 27.91
N ALA A 159 10.73 18.66 27.31
CA ALA A 159 9.91 17.47 27.47
C ALA A 159 10.06 16.85 28.87
N LEU A 160 8.97 16.85 29.65
CA LEU A 160 8.96 16.27 30.99
C LEU A 160 9.00 14.73 30.93
N PRO A 161 9.61 14.03 31.91
CA PRO A 161 9.69 12.57 31.94
C PRO A 161 8.34 11.87 31.76
N MET A 162 7.29 12.36 32.44
CA MET A 162 5.93 11.80 32.32
C MET A 162 5.34 11.99 30.92
N GLU A 163 5.61 13.12 30.27
CA GLU A 163 5.11 13.35 28.91
C GLU A 163 5.86 12.48 27.89
N LYS A 164 7.17 12.27 28.06
CA LYS A 164 7.96 11.31 27.28
C LYS A 164 7.41 9.89 27.42
N ALA A 165 7.10 9.46 28.64
CA ALA A 165 6.51 8.16 28.90
C ALA A 165 5.16 8.01 28.20
N ARG A 166 4.29 9.03 28.29
CA ARG A 166 2.99 9.04 27.62
C ARG A 166 3.10 9.03 26.10
N PHE A 167 3.97 9.86 25.52
CA PHE A 167 4.24 9.87 24.08
C PHE A 167 4.71 8.49 23.59
N LYS A 168 5.60 7.83 24.34
CA LYS A 168 6.07 6.47 24.03
C LYS A 168 4.91 5.45 24.07
N LEU A 169 4.07 5.48 25.10
CA LEU A 169 2.91 4.60 25.21
C LEU A 169 1.92 4.81 24.06
N ASN A 170 1.62 6.06 23.72
CA ASN A 170 0.73 6.39 22.62
C ASN A 170 1.31 5.94 21.28
N LYS A 171 2.61 6.19 21.02
CA LYS A 171 3.30 5.67 19.83
C LYS A 171 3.20 4.15 19.73
N GLN A 172 3.48 3.44 20.81
CA GLN A 172 3.36 1.98 20.84
C GLN A 172 1.94 1.49 20.56
N ALA A 173 0.93 2.16 21.12
CA ALA A 173 -0.47 1.83 20.87
C ALA A 173 -0.84 2.08 19.40
N LEU A 174 -0.41 3.20 18.81
CA LEU A 174 -0.64 3.50 17.40
C LEU A 174 0.03 2.49 16.47
N VAL A 175 1.27 2.09 16.76
CA VAL A 175 1.96 1.03 16.02
C VAL A 175 1.17 -0.28 16.07
N LYS A 176 0.67 -0.67 17.25
CA LYS A 176 -0.20 -1.85 17.38
C LYS A 176 -1.47 -1.72 16.54
N SER A 177 -2.12 -0.55 16.54
CA SER A 177 -3.31 -0.31 15.71
C SER A 177 -3.01 -0.42 14.21
N VAL A 178 -1.85 0.04 13.75
CA VAL A 178 -1.42 -0.08 12.34
C VAL A 178 -1.20 -1.54 11.95
N LEU A 179 -0.72 -2.38 12.88
CA LEU A 179 -0.44 -3.80 12.66
C LEU A 179 -1.66 -4.71 12.86
N GLU A 180 -2.77 -4.17 13.34
CA GLU A 180 -4.01 -4.90 13.52
C GLU A 180 -4.81 -4.91 12.22
N LEU A 181 -5.03 -6.10 11.65
CA LEU A 181 -5.66 -6.23 10.31
C LEU A 181 -7.10 -5.75 10.31
N ASP A 182 -7.83 -5.91 11.42
CA ASP A 182 -9.23 -5.47 11.55
C ASP A 182 -9.38 -3.94 11.46
N ASN A 183 -8.30 -3.18 11.66
CA ASN A 183 -8.30 -1.74 11.48
C ASN A 183 -8.15 -1.32 10.01
N TRP A 184 -7.80 -2.25 9.12
CA TRP A 184 -7.72 -1.99 7.69
C TRP A 184 -9.05 -2.26 7.00
N SER A 185 -9.26 -1.61 5.87
CA SER A 185 -10.41 -1.82 5.01
C SER A 185 -9.99 -1.55 3.59
N PHE A 186 -10.28 -2.48 2.69
CA PHE A 186 -9.83 -2.39 1.31
C PHE A 186 -11.03 -2.22 0.40
N TYR A 187 -11.00 -1.16 -0.41
CA TYR A 187 -12.01 -0.88 -1.43
C TYR A 187 -11.38 -1.12 -2.80
N ILE A 188 -11.89 -2.10 -3.54
CA ILE A 188 -11.32 -2.59 -4.80
C ILE A 188 -12.24 -2.17 -5.94
N LEU A 189 -11.65 -1.57 -6.98
CA LEU A 189 -12.34 -1.07 -8.15
C LEU A 189 -11.61 -1.46 -9.44
N ASP A 190 -12.39 -1.71 -10.47
CA ASP A 190 -11.95 -1.71 -11.86
C ASP A 190 -11.58 -0.28 -12.31
N ARG A 191 -10.54 -0.12 -13.13
CA ARG A 191 -10.13 1.17 -13.71
C ARG A 191 -11.28 1.96 -14.34
N GLU A 192 -12.24 1.28 -14.98
CA GLU A 192 -13.35 1.94 -15.68
C GLU A 192 -14.24 2.74 -14.71
N GLN A 193 -14.28 2.32 -13.44
CA GLN A 193 -15.04 2.99 -12.38
C GLN A 193 -14.40 4.29 -11.90
N LEU A 194 -13.14 4.53 -12.27
CA LEU A 194 -12.40 5.75 -11.95
C LEU A 194 -12.28 6.71 -13.13
N ARG A 195 -12.66 6.32 -14.35
CA ARG A 195 -12.41 7.09 -15.58
C ARG A 195 -12.62 8.61 -15.42
N GLY A 196 -11.54 9.37 -15.68
CA GLY A 196 -11.50 10.83 -15.61
C GLY A 196 -11.47 11.43 -14.19
N GLN A 197 -11.44 10.62 -13.14
CA GLN A 197 -11.40 11.08 -11.76
C GLN A 197 -9.95 11.14 -11.28
N LYS A 198 -9.45 12.35 -11.00
CA LYS A 198 -8.10 12.54 -10.43
C LYS A 198 -7.97 12.14 -8.96
N SER A 199 -9.13 12.01 -8.29
CA SER A 199 -9.19 11.65 -6.89
C SER A 199 -10.56 11.09 -6.53
N ILE A 200 -10.61 10.35 -5.42
CA ILE A 200 -11.83 9.80 -4.86
C ILE A 200 -11.78 9.88 -3.33
N ASN A 201 -12.91 10.20 -2.69
CA ASN A 201 -12.99 10.22 -1.22
C ASN A 201 -13.68 8.98 -0.66
N LEU A 202 -13.50 8.73 0.64
CA LEU A 202 -14.03 7.55 1.31
C LEU A 202 -15.56 7.40 1.19
N ASN A 203 -16.31 8.50 1.28
CA ASN A 203 -17.77 8.45 1.15
C ASN A 203 -18.20 8.04 -0.26
N LYS A 204 -17.47 8.49 -1.29
CA LYS A 204 -17.71 8.10 -2.68
C LYS A 204 -17.34 6.63 -2.91
N LEU A 205 -16.25 6.14 -2.32
CA LEU A 205 -15.90 4.70 -2.34
C LEU A 205 -17.03 3.85 -1.74
N ARG A 206 -17.52 4.20 -0.55
CA ARG A 206 -18.65 3.52 0.09
C ARG A 206 -19.92 3.57 -0.76
N SER A 207 -20.19 4.71 -1.40
CA SER A 207 -21.32 4.80 -2.33
C SER A 207 -21.16 3.90 -3.55
N LYS A 208 -19.95 3.72 -4.08
CA LYS A 208 -19.68 2.79 -5.18
C LYS A 208 -19.89 1.34 -4.75
N VAL A 209 -19.49 0.98 -3.52
CA VAL A 209 -19.78 -0.34 -2.95
C VAL A 209 -21.28 -0.60 -2.91
N ASN A 210 -22.07 0.35 -2.42
CA ASN A 210 -23.53 0.22 -2.36
C ASN A 210 -24.20 0.07 -3.74
N LYS A 211 -23.52 0.50 -4.81
CA LYS A 211 -23.99 0.39 -6.20
C LYS A 211 -23.47 -0.86 -6.91
N GLY A 212 -22.62 -1.66 -6.27
CA GLY A 212 -21.92 -2.79 -6.92
C GLY A 212 -20.81 -2.35 -7.89
N GLU A 213 -20.38 -1.09 -7.85
CA GLU A 213 -19.30 -0.55 -8.68
C GLU A 213 -17.91 -0.74 -8.02
N ALA A 214 -17.88 -1.20 -6.78
CA ALA A 214 -16.68 -1.48 -6.01
C ALA A 214 -16.96 -2.61 -5.02
N VAL A 215 -15.92 -3.30 -4.57
CA VAL A 215 -16.02 -4.30 -3.51
C VAL A 215 -15.29 -3.80 -2.27
N TRP A 216 -15.93 -3.90 -1.10
CA TRP A 216 -15.28 -3.72 0.18
C TRP A 216 -14.94 -5.06 0.79
N VAL A 217 -13.70 -5.22 1.23
CA VAL A 217 -13.20 -6.45 1.87
C VAL A 217 -12.27 -6.14 3.03
N GLN A 218 -12.12 -7.13 3.90
CA GLN A 218 -11.00 -7.26 4.81
C GLN A 218 -9.80 -7.90 4.09
N HIS A 219 -8.66 -7.99 4.78
CA HIS A 219 -7.41 -8.47 4.18
C HIS A 219 -7.54 -9.85 3.51
N ASP A 220 -8.29 -10.76 4.11
CA ASP A 220 -8.54 -12.12 3.62
C ASP A 220 -9.34 -12.15 2.31
N GLY A 221 -10.26 -11.21 2.10
CA GLY A 221 -11.09 -11.13 0.89
C GLY A 221 -10.44 -10.44 -0.32
N ILE A 222 -9.23 -9.87 -0.18
CA ILE A 222 -8.57 -9.11 -1.26
C ILE A 222 -8.37 -9.97 -2.51
N ALA A 223 -7.84 -11.17 -2.34
CA ALA A 223 -7.49 -12.02 -3.47
C ALA A 223 -8.73 -12.51 -4.24
N ASP A 224 -9.76 -12.97 -3.51
CA ASP A 224 -11.02 -13.42 -4.11
C ASP A 224 -11.72 -12.30 -4.89
N ALA A 225 -11.72 -11.08 -4.35
CA ALA A 225 -12.27 -9.92 -5.04
C ALA A 225 -11.52 -9.62 -6.36
N LEU A 226 -10.18 -9.63 -6.33
CA LEU A 226 -9.37 -9.41 -7.54
C LEU A 226 -9.56 -10.51 -8.59
N VAL A 227 -9.68 -11.77 -8.17
CA VAL A 227 -10.02 -12.88 -9.07
C VAL A 227 -11.40 -12.67 -9.69
N GLY A 228 -12.39 -12.27 -8.91
CA GLY A 228 -13.73 -11.94 -9.41
C GLY A 228 -13.68 -10.88 -10.51
N PHE A 229 -13.00 -9.77 -10.27
CA PHE A 229 -12.81 -8.72 -11.27
C PHE A 229 -12.06 -9.22 -12.52
N ALA A 230 -10.99 -10.01 -12.35
CA ALA A 230 -10.22 -10.53 -13.46
C ALA A 230 -11.04 -11.48 -14.35
N LEU A 231 -11.87 -12.34 -13.76
CA LEU A 231 -12.77 -13.24 -14.49
C LEU A 231 -13.85 -12.46 -15.25
N GLU A 232 -14.43 -11.43 -14.65
CA GLU A 232 -15.40 -10.56 -15.32
C GLU A 232 -14.79 -9.84 -16.54
N ARG A 233 -13.55 -9.35 -16.44
CA ARG A 233 -12.85 -8.73 -17.57
C ARG A 233 -12.59 -9.74 -18.68
N HIS A 234 -12.17 -10.94 -18.33
CA HIS A 234 -11.91 -11.99 -19.30
C HIS A 234 -13.19 -12.35 -20.08
N ALA A 235 -14.31 -12.55 -19.38
CA ALA A 235 -15.59 -12.85 -20.00
C ALA A 235 -16.04 -11.76 -21.00
N LYS A 236 -15.97 -10.47 -20.61
CA LYS A 236 -16.33 -9.35 -21.49
C LYS A 236 -15.50 -9.31 -22.78
N ARG A 237 -14.21 -9.63 -22.71
CA ARG A 237 -13.34 -9.67 -23.90
C ARG A 237 -13.70 -10.81 -24.84
N CYS A 238 -14.07 -11.98 -24.31
CA CYS A 238 -14.53 -13.09 -25.14
C CYS A 238 -15.82 -12.74 -25.89
N ASP A 239 -16.74 -12.01 -25.26
CA ASP A 239 -17.99 -11.57 -25.88
C ASP A 239 -17.76 -10.52 -26.98
N GLU A 240 -16.74 -9.65 -26.86
CA GLU A 240 -16.39 -8.65 -27.88
C GLU A 240 -15.70 -9.25 -29.12
N MET A 241 -15.25 -10.51 -29.06
CA MET A 241 -14.58 -11.21 -30.16
C MET A 241 -15.51 -12.11 -31.00
N LEU A 242 -16.79 -12.22 -30.61
CA LEU A 242 -17.84 -12.99 -31.29
C LEU A 242 -18.77 -12.08 -32.11
#